data_AF-A0A524GUD0-F1
#
_entry.id   AF-A0A524GUD0-F1
#
_cell.length_a   1.000
_cell.length_b   1.000
_cell.length_c   1.000
_cell.angle_alpha   90.00
_cell.angle_beta   90.00
_cell.angle_gamma   90.00
#
_symmetry.space_group_name_H-M   'P 1'
#
loop_
_entity.id
_entity.type
_entity.pdbx_description
1 polymer ?
#
loop_
_entity_poly.entity_id
_entity_poly.type
_entity_poly.pdbx_seq_one_letter_code
_entity_poly.pdbx_strand_id
1 'polypeptide(L)'
;MSILLLMVRTRTFDPATALTHAVELFASKGYSETSMEDIVKATGVSRYGLYGTFGNKRELFEQALDRYADSMGKQAFLRLLEPEASLDHIRKIF
;
A
#
# COMPACT_ATOMS: atom_id res chain seq x y z
N MET A 1 -12.49 5.20 41.14
CA MET A 1 -13.27 5.77 40.02
C MET A 1 -12.31 6.01 38.85
N SER A 2 -12.42 5.19 37.79
CA SER A 2 -12.18 5.59 36.39
C SER A 2 -10.78 5.73 35.78
N ILE A 3 -9.81 4.86 36.10
CA ILE A 3 -8.65 4.64 35.19
C ILE A 3 -8.98 3.59 34.10
N LEU A 4 -10.13 2.90 34.20
CA LEU A 4 -10.59 1.89 33.25
C LEU A 4 -11.02 2.43 31.86
N LEU A 5 -10.96 3.75 31.60
CA LEU A 5 -11.49 4.39 30.39
C LEU A 5 -10.44 5.08 29.49
N LEU A 6 -9.22 5.35 29.97
CA LEU A 6 -8.19 6.03 29.15
C LEU A 6 -7.41 5.08 28.23
N MET A 7 -7.52 3.78 28.47
CA MET A 7 -7.20 2.76 27.48
C MET A 7 -8.40 2.62 26.52
N VAL A 8 -8.85 3.71 25.91
CA VAL A 8 -9.44 3.64 24.57
C VAL A 8 -8.36 2.97 23.75
N ARG A 9 -8.47 1.65 23.60
CA ARG A 9 -7.64 0.83 22.72
C ARG A 9 -8.01 1.20 21.29
N THR A 10 -7.70 2.42 20.85
CA THR A 10 -7.52 2.65 19.42
C THR A 10 -6.41 1.70 19.01
N ARG A 11 -6.78 0.60 18.36
CA ARG A 11 -5.85 -0.20 17.57
C ARG A 11 -5.25 0.76 16.54
N THR A 12 -4.13 1.38 16.89
CA THR A 12 -3.28 2.10 15.94
C THR A 12 -2.75 1.05 14.98
N PHE A 13 -3.07 1.21 13.69
CA PHE A 13 -2.54 0.37 12.63
C PHE A 13 -1.32 1.04 12.02
N ASP A 14 -0.46 0.27 11.35
CA ASP A 14 0.63 0.84 10.55
C ASP A 14 0.14 1.18 9.14
N PRO A 15 0.14 2.46 8.73
CA PRO A 15 -0.29 2.87 7.40
C PRO A 15 0.53 2.23 6.27
N ALA A 16 1.83 1.99 6.47
CA ALA A 16 2.68 1.42 5.42
C ALA A 16 2.30 -0.04 5.14
N THR A 17 2.04 -0.82 6.19
CA THR A 17 1.53 -2.20 6.07
C THR A 17 0.16 -2.23 5.41
N ALA A 18 -0.77 -1.37 5.84
CA ALA A 18 -2.10 -1.29 5.23
C ALA A 18 -2.04 -0.91 3.74
N LEU A 19 -1.18 0.04 3.36
CA LEU A 19 -0.98 0.42 1.96
C LEU A 19 -0.37 -0.73 1.13
N THR A 20 0.50 -1.55 1.73
CA THR A 20 1.04 -2.75 1.06
C THR A 20 -0.05 -3.76 0.73
N HIS A 21 -0.94 -4.05 1.67
CA HIS A 21 -2.08 -4.94 1.41
C HIS A 21 -3.08 -4.34 0.42
N ALA A 22 -3.24 -3.01 0.40
CA ALA A 22 -4.04 -2.36 -0.63
C ALA A 22 -3.44 -2.53 -2.03
N VAL A 23 -2.11 -2.41 -2.18
CA VAL A 23 -1.41 -2.70 -3.45
C VAL A 23 -1.70 -4.12 -3.93
N GLU A 24 -1.55 -5.11 -3.06
CA GLU A 24 -1.81 -6.52 -3.39
C GLU A 24 -3.27 -6.77 -3.82
N LEU A 25 -4.22 -6.16 -3.10
CA LEU A 25 -5.65 -6.25 -3.43
C LEU A 25 -5.96 -5.63 -4.78
N PHE A 26 -5.46 -4.42 -5.06
CA PHE A 26 -5.70 -3.76 -6.33
C PHE A 26 -5.02 -4.46 -7.50
N ALA A 27 -3.83 -5.02 -7.32
CA ALA A 27 -3.13 -5.78 -8.34
C ALA A 27 -3.87 -7.08 -8.70
N SER A 28 -4.53 -7.72 -7.73
CA SER A 28 -5.26 -8.98 -7.94
C SER A 28 -6.69 -8.80 -8.45
N LYS A 29 -7.41 -7.77 -7.97
CA LYS A 29 -8.84 -7.56 -8.26
C LYS A 29 -9.12 -6.40 -9.22
N GLY A 30 -8.17 -5.48 -9.38
CA GLY A 30 -8.37 -4.25 -10.15
C GLY A 30 -9.16 -3.18 -9.38
N TYR A 31 -9.10 -1.94 -9.87
CA TYR A 31 -9.75 -0.80 -9.22
C TYR A 31 -11.26 -0.96 -9.16
N SER A 32 -11.93 -1.17 -10.29
CA SER A 32 -13.40 -1.16 -10.37
C SER A 32 -14.06 -2.21 -9.48
N GLU A 33 -13.52 -3.43 -9.47
CA GLU A 33 -14.07 -4.58 -8.72
C GLU A 33 -13.73 -4.56 -7.22
N THR A 34 -12.78 -3.73 -6.79
CA THR A 34 -12.41 -3.59 -5.38
C THR A 34 -13.41 -2.71 -4.63
N SER A 35 -14.10 -3.24 -3.62
CA SER A 35 -14.98 -2.45 -2.75
C SER A 35 -14.25 -1.94 -1.50
N MET A 36 -14.83 -0.94 -0.82
CA MET A 36 -14.34 -0.53 0.50
C MET A 36 -14.44 -1.63 1.55
N GLU A 37 -15.30 -2.63 1.36
CA GLU A 37 -15.37 -3.79 2.26
C GLU A 37 -14.20 -4.76 2.01
N ASP A 38 -13.83 -4.97 0.75
CA ASP A 38 -12.65 -5.77 0.41
C ASP A 38 -11.38 -5.15 1.00
N ILE A 39 -11.24 -3.82 0.92
CA ILE A 39 -10.09 -3.09 1.49
C ILE A 39 -10.03 -3.26 3.01
N VAL A 40 -11.17 -3.16 3.70
CA VAL A 40 -11.23 -3.41 5.15
C VAL A 40 -10.80 -4.84 5.47
N LYS A 41 -11.26 -5.83 4.70
CA LYS A 41 -10.89 -7.24 4.90
C LYS A 41 -9.40 -7.49 4.64
N ALA A 42 -8.85 -6.92 3.57
CA ALA A 42 -7.45 -7.11 3.18
C ALA A 42 -6.48 -6.41 4.15
N THR A 43 -6.81 -5.21 4.61
CA THR A 43 -5.93 -4.41 5.47
C THR A 43 -6.12 -4.68 6.97
N GLY A 44 -7.27 -5.23 7.37
CA GLY A 44 -7.66 -5.34 8.77
C GLY A 44 -7.98 -3.99 9.45
N VAL A 45 -7.96 -2.89 8.69
CA VAL A 45 -8.20 -1.54 9.20
C VAL A 45 -9.67 -1.20 9.09
N SER A 46 -10.21 -0.54 10.12
CA SER A 46 -11.60 -0.09 10.11
C SER A 46 -11.84 0.92 8.99
N ARG A 47 -13.07 0.98 8.48
CA ARG A 47 -13.44 1.92 7.42
C ARG A 47 -13.18 3.38 7.81
N TYR A 48 -13.40 3.74 9.09
CA TYR A 48 -13.06 5.06 9.63
C TYR A 48 -11.55 5.33 9.61
N GLY A 49 -10.72 4.36 10.02
CA GLY A 49 -9.26 4.50 9.99
C GLY A 49 -8.72 4.65 8.57
N LEU A 50 -9.27 3.90 7.61
CA LEU A 50 -8.93 4.02 6.20
C LEU A 50 -9.28 5.40 5.67
N TYR A 51 -10.51 5.89 5.88
CA TYR A 51 -10.91 7.22 5.43
C TYR A 51 -10.09 8.33 6.09
N GLY A 52 -9.80 8.22 7.38
CA GLY A 52 -9.02 9.23 8.10
C GLY A 52 -7.53 9.28 7.71
N THR A 53 -6.98 8.19 7.15
CA THR A 53 -5.55 8.09 6.83
C THR A 53 -5.26 8.23 5.34
N PHE A 54 -6.08 7.58 4.51
CA PHE A 54 -5.86 7.49 3.07
C PHE A 54 -6.90 8.24 2.24
N GLY A 55 -7.92 8.80 2.89
CA GLY A 55 -9.06 9.39 2.18
C GLY A 55 -9.93 8.31 1.54
N ASN A 56 -10.47 8.61 0.37
CA ASN A 56 -11.42 7.74 -0.32
C ASN A 56 -10.71 6.62 -1.13
N LYS A 57 -11.50 5.70 -1.73
CA LYS A 57 -10.97 4.57 -2.52
C LYS A 57 -10.02 5.02 -3.65
N ARG A 58 -10.32 6.14 -4.32
CA ARG A 58 -9.48 6.68 -5.40
C ARG A 58 -8.14 7.17 -4.87
N GLU A 59 -8.16 7.95 -3.79
CA GLU A 59 -6.94 8.48 -3.17
C GLU A 59 -6.06 7.34 -2.62
N LEU A 60 -6.66 6.30 -2.03
CA LEU A 60 -5.93 5.10 -1.62
C LEU A 60 -5.34 4.35 -2.82
N PHE A 61 -6.07 4.27 -3.94
CA PHE A 61 -5.58 3.62 -5.15
C PHE A 61 -4.41 4.39 -5.78
N GLU A 62 -4.50 5.72 -5.85
CA GLU A 62 -3.40 6.58 -6.32
C GLU A 62 -2.15 6.37 -5.46
N GLN A 63 -2.27 6.39 -4.13
CA GLN A 63 -1.16 6.10 -3.21
C GLN A 63 -0.60 4.68 -3.37
N ALA A 64 -1.46 3.69 -3.65
CA ALA A 64 -1.03 2.33 -3.90
C ALA A 64 -0.23 2.23 -5.21
N LEU A 65 -0.64 2.93 -6.26
CA LEU A 65 0.11 3.02 -7.51
C LEU A 65 1.47 3.67 -7.31
N ASP A 66 1.53 4.78 -6.57
CA ASP A 66 2.80 5.45 -6.26
C ASP A 66 3.76 4.51 -5.51
N ARG A 67 3.26 3.81 -4.48
CA ARG A 67 4.06 2.81 -3.74
C ARG A 67 4.56 1.69 -4.65
N TYR A 68 3.72 1.21 -5.56
CA TYR A 68 4.10 0.16 -6.49
C TYR A 68 5.18 0.65 -7.46
N ALA A 69 5.01 1.85 -8.02
CA ALA A 69 5.98 2.47 -8.92
C ALA A 69 7.33 2.70 -8.23
N ASP A 70 7.34 3.19 -6.99
CA ASP A 70 8.57 3.39 -6.19
C ASP A 70 9.29 2.06 -5.94
N SER A 71 8.56 1.01 -5.60
CA SER A 71 9.12 -0.33 -5.41
C SER A 71 9.75 -0.87 -6.68
N MET A 72 9.07 -0.72 -7.82
CA MET A 72 9.58 -1.12 -9.14
C MET A 72 10.82 -0.31 -9.54
N GLY A 73 10.79 1.01 -9.38
CA GLY A 73 11.92 1.90 -9.66
C GLY A 73 13.15 1.53 -8.82
N LYS A 74 12.97 1.27 -7.53
CA LYS A 74 14.06 0.83 -6.65
C LYS A 74 14.65 -0.51 -7.08
N GLN A 75 13.81 -1.49 -7.42
CA GLN A 75 14.28 -2.79 -7.91
C GLN A 75 15.04 -2.65 -9.24
N ALA A 76 14.52 -1.85 -10.17
CA ALA A 76 15.16 -1.57 -11.44
C ALA A 76 16.54 -0.93 -11.22
N PHE A 77 16.63 0.07 -10.35
CA PHE A 77 17.89 0.73 -10.00
C PHE A 77 18.92 -0.24 -9.39
N LEU A 78 18.50 -1.09 -8.45
CA LEU A 78 19.40 -2.07 -7.83
C LEU A 78 20.00 -3.05 -8.85
N ARG A 79 19.23 -3.49 -9.86
CA ARG A 79 19.76 -4.35 -10.95
C ARG A 79 20.82 -3.64 -11.78
N LEU A 80 20.75 -2.32 -11.91
CA LEU A 80 21.75 -1.53 -12.65
C LEU A 80 23.05 -1.30 -11.86
N LEU A 81 23.05 -1.57 -10.55
CA LEU A 81 24.26 -1.52 -9.72
C LEU A 81 25.02 -2.85 -9.69
N GLU A 82 24.49 -3.91 -10.30
CA GLU A 82 25.20 -5.19 -10.39
C GLU A 82 26.45 -5.03 -11.27
N PRO A 83 27.61 -5.63 -10.90
CA PRO A 83 28.85 -5.49 -11.67
C PRO A 83 28.72 -5.89 -13.15
N GLU A 84 27.80 -6.80 -13.45
CA GLU A 84 27.53 -7.34 -14.79
C GLU A 84 26.41 -6.59 -15.53
N ALA A 85 25.92 -5.48 -14.96
CA ALA A 85 24.88 -4.68 -15.58
C ALA A 85 25.34 -4.18 -16.95
N SER A 86 24.51 -4.40 -17.95
CA SER A 86 24.80 -4.12 -19.36
C SER A 86 23.71 -3.24 -19.97
N LEU A 87 23.93 -2.72 -21.17
CA LEU A 87 22.91 -1.97 -21.89
C LEU A 87 21.59 -2.76 -22.07
N ASP A 88 21.67 -4.09 -22.16
CA ASP A 88 20.49 -4.96 -22.20
C ASP A 88 19.69 -4.95 -20.90
N HIS A 89 20.33 -4.75 -19.75
CA HIS A 89 19.64 -4.58 -18.46
C HIS A 89 18.91 -3.24 -18.38
N ILE A 90 19.50 -2.17 -18.92
CA ILE A 90 18.87 -0.85 -19.01
C ILE A 90 17.65 -0.90 -19.94
N ARG A 91 17.78 -1.55 -21.11
CA ARG A 91 16.68 -1.69 -22.08
C ARG A 91 15.49 -2.50 -21.58
N LYS A 92 15.66 -3.37 -20.58
CA LYS A 92 14.56 -4.14 -20.00
C LYS A 92 13.73 -3.35 -18.97
N ILE A 93 14.14 -2.13 -18.64
CA ILE A 93 13.44 -1.25 -17.69
C ILE A 93 12.47 -0.30 -18.43
N PHE A 94 12.75 0.02 -19.70
CA PHE A 94 11.97 0.92 -20.57
C PHE A 94 11.23 0.14 -21.66
#